data_AF-A0A3R5UVM1-F1
#
_entry.id   AF-A0A3R5UVM1-F1
#
_cell.length_a   1.000
_cell.length_b   1.000
_cell.length_c   1.000
_cell.angle_alpha   90.00
_cell.angle_beta   90.00
_cell.angle_gamma   90.00
#
_symmetry.space_group_name_H-M   'P 1'
#
loop_
_entity.id
_entity.type
_entity.pdbx_description
1 polymer ?
#
loop_
_entity_poly.entity_id
_entity_poly.type
_entity_poly.pdbx_seq_one_letter_code
_entity_poly.pdbx_strand_id
1 'polypeptide(L)'
;MKYISRYLLLIAAVISFSSLIPYLYSTVFGKRAERPAIFYSKVIEDIVYSLEDRSGSRKYYDGAGNEYSAKEYTRLIPFIQYRDLQKWGMYPDIVGGEYVSVEQAASNRDFVNIHSYWIDGEKVRIKLYPLFESDSDFTKVEMPSELFRINSRMEFINGVKNAVDEEKSVLFTEALRKEGFVFPPKMIAGNPTTKKPYDFGYFVQDGAGEMFHLMQVKGQPSVKKTGIKPEDGILYIAVKEDMVLPYYGFLLTTGGGVYHIMKEGYELKKLPVENYRPLEQTFRYIKDPLNMMVKISDEFGENVYVADKNYNLEKKAFYPYERRLRGVFRAVYDSVFPFEINTKNPDRYGSSLNIEFSEKLPAAFIFSAVLAVFYAALMIFSGRRNRTLPYDTALVLAGGIYAVFALVLLDGFGRNKI
;
A
#
# COMPACT_ATOMS: atom_id res chain seq x y z
N MET A 1 2.45 10.15 -46.11
CA MET A 1 1.64 10.71 -45.00
C MET A 1 0.37 9.92 -44.68
N LYS A 2 -0.49 9.54 -45.65
CA LYS A 2 -1.76 8.82 -45.38
C LYS A 2 -1.60 7.50 -44.58
N TYR A 3 -0.62 6.66 -44.93
CA TYR A 3 -0.38 5.39 -44.20
C TYR A 3 0.16 5.60 -42.78
N ILE A 4 1.04 6.57 -42.58
CA ILE A 4 1.60 6.89 -41.26
C ILE A 4 0.49 7.35 -40.31
N SER A 5 -0.37 8.26 -40.77
CA SER A 5 -1.53 8.71 -40.00
C SER A 5 -2.49 7.56 -39.65
N ARG A 6 -2.76 6.65 -40.60
CA ARG A 6 -3.58 5.44 -40.34
C ARG A 6 -2.98 4.57 -39.24
N TYR A 7 -1.69 4.24 -39.31
CA TYR A 7 -1.07 3.37 -38.31
C TYR A 7 -0.90 4.04 -36.94
N LEU A 8 -0.69 5.35 -36.89
CA LEU A 8 -0.72 6.09 -35.62
C LEU A 8 -2.10 6.00 -34.95
N LEU A 9 -3.18 6.14 -35.73
CA LEU A 9 -4.55 5.97 -35.22
C LEU A 9 -4.82 4.53 -34.79
N LEU A 10 -4.37 3.53 -35.56
CA LEU A 10 -4.49 2.12 -35.19
C LEU A 10 -3.77 1.80 -33.89
N ILE A 11 -2.53 2.27 -33.72
CA ILE A 11 -1.76 2.08 -32.49
C ILE A 11 -2.44 2.75 -31.30
N ALA A 12 -2.91 4.00 -31.46
CA ALA A 12 -3.64 4.70 -30.41
C ALA A 12 -4.95 3.98 -30.02
N ALA A 13 -5.67 3.42 -31.01
CA ALA A 13 -6.87 2.63 -30.77
C ALA A 13 -6.55 1.31 -30.05
N VAL A 14 -5.49 0.59 -30.46
CA VAL A 14 -5.04 -0.63 -29.78
C VAL A 14 -4.66 -0.35 -28.33
N ILE A 15 -3.91 0.72 -28.07
CA ILE A 15 -3.55 1.14 -26.71
C ILE A 15 -4.83 1.40 -25.88
N SER A 16 -5.79 2.15 -26.44
CA SER A 16 -7.05 2.44 -25.76
C SER A 16 -7.87 1.19 -25.47
N PHE A 17 -8.00 0.28 -26.45
CA PHE A 17 -8.75 -0.97 -26.30
C PHE A 17 -8.08 -1.97 -25.37
N SER A 18 -6.75 -2.00 -25.32
CA SER A 18 -6.00 -2.85 -24.40
C SER A 18 -6.17 -2.45 -22.93
N SER A 19 -6.70 -1.26 -22.66
CA SER A 19 -7.13 -0.85 -21.32
C SER A 19 -8.64 -1.04 -21.12
N LEU A 20 -9.45 -0.61 -22.10
CA LEU A 20 -10.91 -0.58 -21.97
C LEU A 20 -11.57 -1.96 -22.03
N ILE A 21 -11.18 -2.82 -22.98
CA ILE A 21 -11.87 -4.10 -23.21
C ILE A 21 -11.64 -5.09 -22.05
N PRO A 22 -10.41 -5.28 -21.54
CA PRO A 22 -10.18 -6.14 -20.38
C PRO A 22 -10.91 -5.64 -19.13
N TYR A 23 -10.93 -4.33 -18.92
CA TYR A 23 -11.69 -3.70 -17.84
C TYR A 23 -13.19 -4.00 -17.92
N LEU A 24 -13.80 -3.83 -19.10
CA LEU A 24 -15.22 -4.13 -19.32
C LEU A 24 -15.52 -5.62 -19.10
N TYR A 25 -14.66 -6.50 -19.64
CA TYR A 25 -14.79 -7.95 -19.44
C TYR A 25 -14.77 -8.30 -17.95
N SER A 26 -13.78 -7.81 -17.22
CA SER A 26 -13.65 -8.01 -15.77
C SER A 26 -14.80 -7.39 -14.97
N THR A 27 -15.48 -6.38 -15.50
CA THR A 27 -16.64 -5.76 -14.87
C THR A 27 -17.92 -6.56 -15.07
N VAL A 28 -18.13 -7.10 -16.27
CA VAL A 28 -19.31 -7.91 -16.59
C VAL A 28 -19.22 -9.30 -15.96
N PHE A 29 -18.07 -9.96 -16.07
CA PHE A 29 -17.90 -11.36 -15.67
C PHE A 29 -17.20 -11.54 -14.32
N GLY A 30 -16.61 -10.48 -13.78
CA GLY A 30 -15.92 -10.54 -12.50
C GLY A 30 -16.86 -10.63 -11.31
N LYS A 31 -16.46 -11.43 -10.31
CA LYS A 31 -17.03 -11.38 -8.96
C LYS A 31 -16.21 -10.39 -8.11
N ARG A 32 -16.86 -9.67 -7.21
CA ARG A 32 -16.15 -8.87 -6.20
C ARG A 32 -15.29 -9.83 -5.38
N ALA A 33 -13.99 -9.56 -5.28
CA ALA A 33 -13.11 -10.31 -4.41
C ALA A 33 -13.56 -10.10 -2.96
N GLU A 34 -14.01 -11.16 -2.30
CA GLU A 34 -14.34 -11.11 -0.88
C GLU A 34 -13.04 -10.98 -0.10
N ARG A 35 -12.78 -9.77 0.43
CA ARG A 35 -11.63 -9.53 1.30
C ARG A 35 -12.09 -9.70 2.75
N PRO A 36 -11.70 -10.79 3.44
CA PRO A 36 -12.12 -10.98 4.81
C PRO A 36 -11.55 -9.90 5.74
N ALA A 37 -12.31 -9.56 6.77
CA ALA A 37 -11.74 -8.92 7.94
C ALA A 37 -11.31 -10.03 8.92
N ILE A 38 -10.02 -10.37 8.91
CA ILE A 38 -9.44 -11.40 9.78
C ILE A 38 -8.98 -10.77 11.10
N PHE A 39 -9.17 -11.45 12.23
CA PHE A 39 -8.62 -11.09 13.53
C PHE A 39 -8.11 -12.34 14.23
N TYR A 40 -7.32 -12.17 15.28
CA TYR A 40 -6.99 -13.25 16.18
C TYR A 40 -7.88 -13.17 17.42
N SER A 41 -8.41 -14.31 17.83
CA SER A 41 -9.20 -14.45 19.05
C SER A 41 -8.35 -15.14 20.11
N LYS A 42 -7.98 -14.41 21.17
CA LYS A 42 -7.35 -15.02 22.35
C LYS A 42 -8.34 -15.87 23.16
N VAL A 43 -9.65 -15.81 22.87
CA VAL A 43 -10.68 -16.62 23.55
C VAL A 43 -10.63 -18.08 23.08
N ILE A 44 -10.40 -18.31 21.78
CA ILE A 44 -10.32 -19.65 21.18
C ILE A 44 -8.93 -19.98 20.62
N GLU A 45 -7.96 -19.08 20.78
CA GLU A 45 -6.58 -19.20 20.29
C GLU A 45 -6.48 -19.47 18.78
N ASP A 46 -7.42 -18.90 18.03
CA ASP A 46 -7.54 -19.07 16.59
C ASP A 46 -7.88 -17.79 15.84
N ILE A 47 -7.65 -17.81 14.53
CA ILE A 47 -8.12 -16.77 13.65
C ILE A 47 -9.65 -16.82 13.57
N VAL A 48 -10.25 -15.65 13.54
CA VAL A 48 -11.66 -15.46 13.22
C VAL A 48 -11.75 -14.47 12.08
N TYR A 49 -12.71 -14.64 11.20
CA TYR A 49 -12.86 -13.76 10.05
C TYR A 49 -14.31 -13.50 9.71
N SER A 50 -14.55 -12.35 9.08
CA SER A 50 -15.86 -12.00 8.56
C SER A 50 -15.80 -11.73 7.07
N LEU A 51 -16.79 -12.25 6.34
CA LEU A 51 -16.98 -12.06 4.91
C LEU A 51 -18.24 -11.24 4.66
N GLU A 52 -18.15 -10.27 3.77
CA GLU A 52 -19.29 -9.48 3.32
C GLU A 52 -19.75 -10.01 1.97
N ASP A 53 -21.01 -10.44 1.90
CA ASP A 53 -21.59 -10.93 0.66
C ASP A 53 -22.02 -9.78 -0.26
N ARG A 54 -22.56 -10.12 -1.44
CA ARG A 54 -23.03 -9.13 -2.43
C ARG A 54 -24.20 -8.28 -1.96
N SER A 55 -25.00 -8.77 -1.01
CA SER A 55 -26.12 -8.02 -0.43
C SER A 55 -25.68 -7.03 0.65
N GLY A 56 -24.39 -7.04 1.02
CA GLY A 56 -23.86 -6.29 2.15
C GLY A 56 -24.06 -7.00 3.49
N SER A 57 -24.59 -8.23 3.49
CA SER A 57 -24.74 -9.03 4.70
C SER A 57 -23.40 -9.62 5.08
N ARG A 58 -23.08 -9.60 6.38
CA ARG A 58 -21.80 -10.10 6.90
C ARG A 58 -21.99 -11.44 7.60
N LYS A 59 -21.17 -12.41 7.21
CA LYS A 59 -21.07 -13.73 7.84
C LYS A 59 -19.76 -13.84 8.60
N TYR A 60 -19.77 -14.63 9.67
CA TYR A 60 -18.69 -14.69 10.64
C TYR A 60 -18.26 -16.12 10.87
N TYR A 61 -16.95 -16.37 10.85
CA TYR A 61 -16.36 -17.69 10.90
C TYR A 61 -15.12 -17.73 11.80
N ASP A 62 -14.80 -18.92 12.32
CA ASP A 62 -13.47 -19.22 12.86
C ASP A 62 -12.58 -19.92 11.81
N GLY A 63 -11.34 -20.22 12.18
CA GLY A 63 -10.38 -20.93 11.32
C GLY A 63 -10.80 -22.36 10.95
N ALA A 64 -11.70 -22.98 11.71
CA ALA A 64 -12.28 -24.30 11.41
C ALA A 64 -13.49 -24.22 10.47
N GLY A 65 -14.01 -23.02 10.21
CA GLY A 65 -15.16 -22.77 9.34
C GLY A 65 -16.52 -22.85 10.06
N ASN A 66 -16.54 -22.86 11.40
CA ASN A 66 -17.79 -22.78 12.15
C ASN A 66 -18.41 -21.40 11.96
N GLU A 67 -19.72 -21.34 11.68
CA GLU A 67 -20.44 -20.07 11.50
C GLU A 67 -20.94 -19.54 12.84
N TYR A 68 -20.78 -18.25 13.06
CA TYR A 68 -21.21 -17.54 14.28
C TYR A 68 -22.23 -16.46 13.95
N SER A 69 -23.16 -16.21 14.88
CA SER A 69 -23.93 -14.97 14.85
C SER A 69 -23.02 -13.76 15.09
N ALA A 70 -23.45 -12.58 14.65
CA ALA A 70 -22.71 -11.33 14.89
C ALA A 70 -22.40 -11.12 16.38
N LYS A 71 -23.33 -11.47 17.27
CA LYS A 71 -23.17 -11.31 18.73
C LYS A 71 -22.15 -12.28 19.31
N GLU A 72 -22.12 -13.53 18.84
CA GLU A 72 -21.12 -14.52 19.24
C GLU A 72 -19.73 -14.15 18.72
N TYR A 73 -19.62 -13.75 17.46
CA TYR A 73 -18.36 -13.29 16.88
C TYR A 73 -17.76 -12.11 17.64
N THR A 74 -18.58 -11.11 18.02
CA THR A 74 -18.12 -9.97 18.82
C THR A 74 -17.50 -10.41 20.16
N ARG A 75 -18.02 -11.47 20.78
CA ARG A 75 -17.44 -12.02 22.02
C ARG A 75 -16.08 -12.71 21.80
N LEU A 76 -15.79 -13.17 20.59
CA LEU A 76 -14.50 -13.77 20.25
C LEU A 76 -13.38 -12.74 20.10
N ILE A 77 -13.70 -11.48 19.81
CA ILE A 77 -12.71 -10.39 19.66
C ILE A 77 -12.95 -9.24 20.65
N PRO A 78 -12.93 -9.53 21.95
CA PRO A 78 -13.48 -8.64 22.97
C PRO A 78 -12.78 -7.29 23.06
N PHE A 79 -11.47 -7.23 22.81
CA PHE A 79 -10.71 -5.98 22.85
C PHE A 79 -10.92 -5.10 21.63
N ILE A 80 -11.21 -5.69 20.47
CA ILE A 80 -11.53 -4.95 19.26
C ILE A 80 -12.93 -4.38 19.36
N GLN A 81 -13.88 -5.17 19.87
CA GLN A 81 -15.31 -4.84 19.98
C GLN A 81 -15.76 -4.45 21.40
N TYR A 82 -14.86 -3.93 22.22
CA TYR A 82 -15.13 -3.64 23.64
C TYR A 82 -16.37 -2.74 23.85
N ARG A 83 -16.62 -1.80 22.93
CA ARG A 83 -17.74 -0.85 23.04
C ARG A 83 -19.10 -1.55 22.98
N ASP A 84 -19.25 -2.48 22.05
CA ASP A 84 -20.50 -3.23 21.89
C ASP A 84 -20.68 -4.19 23.07
N LEU A 85 -19.61 -4.89 23.49
CA LEU A 85 -19.66 -5.78 24.64
C LEU A 85 -19.97 -5.04 25.95
N GLN A 86 -19.38 -3.87 26.16
CA GLN A 86 -19.67 -3.03 27.33
C GLN A 86 -21.13 -2.59 27.32
N LYS A 87 -21.64 -2.11 26.17
CA LYS A 87 -23.04 -1.73 26.01
C LYS A 87 -24.01 -2.88 26.29
N TRP A 88 -23.62 -4.11 25.96
CA TRP A 88 -24.42 -5.31 26.22
C TRP A 88 -24.26 -5.88 27.63
N GLY A 89 -23.35 -5.33 28.46
CA GLY A 89 -23.01 -5.92 29.76
C GLY A 89 -22.35 -7.31 29.63
N MET A 90 -21.63 -7.55 28.54
CA MET A 90 -21.02 -8.84 28.18
C MET A 90 -19.50 -8.74 27.97
N TYR A 91 -18.87 -7.66 28.41
CA TYR A 91 -17.41 -7.52 28.34
C TYR A 91 -16.75 -8.51 29.31
N PRO A 92 -15.81 -9.36 28.85
CA PRO A 92 -15.17 -10.33 29.72
C PRO A 92 -14.15 -9.67 30.64
N ASP A 93 -14.18 -10.01 31.93
CA ASP A 93 -13.19 -9.52 32.90
C ASP A 93 -11.82 -10.18 32.69
N ILE A 94 -11.78 -11.45 32.27
CA ILE A 94 -10.57 -12.24 32.08
C ILE A 94 -10.57 -12.86 30.68
N VAL A 95 -9.47 -12.67 29.94
CA VAL A 95 -9.22 -13.28 28.63
C VAL A 95 -7.77 -13.76 28.59
N GLY A 96 -7.52 -14.99 28.12
CA GLY A 96 -6.16 -15.54 28.07
C GLY A 96 -5.47 -15.63 29.43
N GLY A 97 -6.24 -15.75 30.53
CA GLY A 97 -5.72 -15.78 31.90
C GLY A 97 -5.36 -14.42 32.51
N GLU A 98 -5.54 -13.32 31.77
CA GLU A 98 -5.23 -11.97 32.24
C GLU A 98 -6.50 -11.13 32.44
N TYR A 99 -6.52 -10.32 33.50
CA TYR A 99 -7.54 -9.29 33.70
C TYR A 99 -7.25 -8.07 32.81
N VAL A 100 -8.20 -7.71 31.95
CA VAL A 100 -8.06 -6.58 31.03
C VAL A 100 -9.30 -5.71 31.10
N SER A 101 -9.19 -4.57 31.78
CA SER A 101 -10.25 -3.56 31.87
C SER A 101 -10.63 -2.98 30.51
N VAL A 102 -11.82 -2.37 30.43
CA VAL A 102 -12.29 -1.67 29.22
C VAL A 102 -11.34 -0.52 28.85
N GLU A 103 -10.80 0.18 29.85
CA GLU A 103 -9.86 1.28 29.68
C GLU A 103 -8.53 0.80 29.09
N GLN A 104 -8.03 -0.35 29.53
CA GLN A 104 -6.85 -0.99 28.94
C GLN A 104 -7.13 -1.46 27.51
N ALA A 105 -8.31 -2.04 27.25
CA ALA A 105 -8.72 -2.40 25.89
C ALA A 105 -8.82 -1.18 24.98
N ALA A 106 -9.24 -0.01 25.48
CA ALA A 106 -9.33 1.21 24.68
C ALA A 106 -7.97 1.86 24.41
N SER A 107 -7.10 1.92 25.41
CA SER A 107 -5.83 2.66 25.36
C SER A 107 -4.65 1.86 24.80
N ASN A 108 -4.62 0.53 24.99
CA ASN A 108 -3.50 -0.32 24.59
C ASN A 108 -3.71 -1.01 23.23
N ARG A 109 -4.29 -0.27 22.29
CA ARG A 109 -4.57 -0.73 20.92
C ARG A 109 -3.74 0.03 19.90
N ASP A 110 -3.43 -0.66 18.81
CA ASP A 110 -2.79 -0.03 17.67
C ASP A 110 -3.34 -0.58 16.36
N PHE A 111 -3.43 0.29 15.36
CA PHE A 111 -3.81 -0.05 14.00
C PHE A 111 -2.91 0.72 13.05
N VAL A 112 -2.04 -0.01 12.36
CA VAL A 112 -1.17 0.55 11.36
C VAL A 112 -1.38 -0.18 10.05
N ASN A 113 -1.38 0.58 8.96
CA ASN A 113 -1.52 0.05 7.62
C ASN A 113 -0.50 0.82 6.78
N ILE A 114 0.50 0.13 6.23
CA ILE A 114 1.56 0.69 5.41
C ILE A 114 1.43 0.06 4.03
N HIS A 115 1.06 0.88 3.06
CA HIS A 115 0.95 0.46 1.68
C HIS A 115 2.27 0.64 0.92
N SER A 116 2.54 -0.26 -0.02
CA SER A 116 3.66 -0.18 -0.96
C SER A 116 3.78 1.19 -1.64
N TYR A 117 2.66 1.74 -2.13
CA TYR A 117 2.63 3.04 -2.80
C TYR A 117 2.97 4.24 -1.88
N TRP A 118 2.88 4.11 -0.56
CA TRP A 118 3.33 5.17 0.36
C TRP A 118 4.85 5.22 0.43
N ILE A 119 5.48 4.05 0.46
CA ILE A 119 6.93 3.89 0.48
C ILE A 119 7.51 4.42 -0.84
N ASP A 120 6.91 4.05 -1.97
CA ASP A 120 7.33 4.54 -3.28
C ASP A 120 7.10 6.06 -3.43
N GLY A 121 5.99 6.57 -2.89
CA GLY A 121 5.65 7.99 -2.94
C GLY A 121 6.64 8.92 -2.25
N GLU A 122 7.37 8.45 -1.24
CA GLU A 122 8.38 9.26 -0.56
C GLU A 122 9.53 9.67 -1.52
N LYS A 123 9.78 8.91 -2.60
CA LYS A 123 10.81 9.24 -3.60
C LYS A 123 10.50 10.51 -4.40
N VAL A 124 9.21 10.81 -4.60
CA VAL A 124 8.74 11.94 -5.42
C VAL A 124 8.08 13.04 -4.60
N ARG A 125 8.03 12.87 -3.27
CA ARG A 125 7.49 13.85 -2.35
C ARG A 125 8.31 15.13 -2.38
N ILE A 126 7.62 16.27 -2.32
CA ILE A 126 8.27 17.57 -2.09
C ILE A 126 8.89 17.52 -0.69
N LYS A 127 10.21 17.72 -0.61
CA LYS A 127 11.00 17.66 0.62
C LYS A 127 10.84 18.92 1.49
N LEU A 128 9.59 19.20 1.86
CA LEU A 128 9.19 20.24 2.81
C LEU A 128 8.33 19.61 3.90
N TYR A 129 8.70 19.84 5.14
CA TYR A 129 8.13 19.17 6.30
C TYR A 129 7.77 20.20 7.37
N PRO A 130 6.62 20.10 8.05
CA PRO A 130 6.38 20.90 9.24
C PRO A 130 7.26 20.38 10.38
N LEU A 131 7.82 21.26 11.21
CA LEU A 131 8.38 20.87 12.51
C LEU A 131 7.47 21.45 13.58
N PHE A 132 6.75 20.59 14.28
CA PHE A 132 5.83 21.02 15.32
C PHE A 132 6.56 21.21 16.65
N GLU A 133 5.95 22.00 17.53
CA GLU A 133 6.40 22.12 18.90
C GLU A 133 6.04 20.84 19.66
N SER A 134 7.06 20.11 20.13
CA SER A 134 6.89 18.88 20.89
C SER A 134 6.30 19.19 22.27
N ASP A 135 6.77 20.23 22.96
CA ASP A 135 6.27 20.61 24.29
C ASP A 135 5.40 21.86 24.20
N SER A 136 4.20 21.73 23.61
CA SER A 136 3.24 22.84 23.50
C SER A 136 2.46 23.02 24.81
N ASP A 137 2.24 24.27 25.21
CA ASP A 137 1.34 24.61 26.33
C ASP A 137 -0.14 24.33 25.98
N PHE A 138 -0.45 24.12 24.70
CA PHE A 138 -1.78 23.83 24.20
C PHE A 138 -1.94 22.35 23.85
N THR A 139 -3.12 21.79 24.16
CA THR A 139 -3.46 20.38 23.86
C THR A 139 -3.52 20.09 22.35
N LYS A 140 -3.69 21.11 21.52
CA LYS A 140 -3.76 20.96 20.06
C LYS A 140 -2.42 21.32 19.44
N VAL A 141 -1.90 20.43 18.60
CA VAL A 141 -0.73 20.72 17.76
C VAL A 141 -1.13 21.71 16.67
N GLU A 142 -0.49 22.87 16.67
CA GLU A 142 -0.71 23.95 15.69
C GLU A 142 0.18 23.77 14.46
N MET A 143 -0.34 24.11 13.28
CA MET A 143 0.48 24.09 12.07
C MET A 143 1.54 25.20 12.13
N PRO A 144 2.85 24.90 12.02
CA PRO A 144 3.86 25.94 11.98
C PRO A 144 3.70 26.81 10.75
N SER A 145 4.00 28.10 10.89
CA SER A 145 4.06 29.07 9.78
C SER A 145 5.19 28.78 8.78
N GLU A 146 6.19 28.02 9.23
CA GLU A 146 7.36 27.62 8.47
C GLU A 146 7.38 26.11 8.24
N LEU A 147 7.87 25.73 7.06
CA LEU A 147 8.20 24.35 6.74
C LEU A 147 9.72 24.25 6.63
N PHE A 148 10.30 23.15 7.11
CA PHE A 148 11.72 22.89 6.98
C PHE A 148 12.05 22.01 5.78
N ARG A 149 13.27 22.19 5.27
CA ARG A 149 13.96 21.25 4.39
C ARG A 149 15.39 21.06 4.86
N ILE A 150 16.01 19.97 4.46
CA ILE A 150 17.42 19.72 4.78
C ILE A 150 18.15 19.32 3.50
N ASN A 151 19.12 20.14 3.10
CA ASN A 151 20.05 19.90 1.99
C ASN A 151 21.48 19.99 2.53
N SER A 152 22.25 21.03 2.16
CA SER A 152 23.58 21.31 2.74
C SER A 152 23.55 21.87 4.17
N ARG A 153 22.37 22.35 4.58
CA ARG A 153 22.01 22.83 5.93
C ARG A 153 20.52 22.56 6.15
N MET A 154 20.04 22.76 7.38
CA MET A 154 18.62 22.80 7.68
C MET A 154 18.10 24.23 7.47
N GLU A 155 17.00 24.36 6.73
CA GLU A 155 16.39 25.66 6.40
C GLU A 155 14.91 25.64 6.76
N PHE A 156 14.43 26.69 7.42
CA PHE A 156 13.01 26.95 7.68
C PHE A 156 12.51 28.01 6.70
N ILE A 157 11.48 27.65 5.93
CA ILE A 157 10.91 28.49 4.87
C ILE A 157 9.52 28.92 5.30
N ASN A 158 9.31 30.22 5.42
CA ASN A 158 8.01 30.79 5.69
C ASN A 158 7.16 30.78 4.41
N GLY A 159 6.05 30.05 4.41
CA GLY A 159 5.20 29.89 3.22
C GLY A 159 4.49 31.17 2.78
N VAL A 160 4.29 32.14 3.68
CA VAL A 160 3.62 33.42 3.37
C VAL A 160 4.62 34.41 2.78
N LYS A 161 5.81 34.50 3.37
CA LYS A 161 6.88 35.42 2.93
C LYS A 161 7.68 34.86 1.75
N ASN A 162 7.58 33.55 1.50
CA ASN A 162 8.41 32.81 0.56
C ASN A 162 9.92 33.07 0.76
N ALA A 163 10.33 33.11 2.04
CA ALA A 163 11.67 33.48 2.47
C ALA A 163 12.17 32.53 3.56
N VAL A 164 13.47 32.37 3.65
CA VAL A 164 14.13 31.58 4.70
C VAL A 164 14.20 32.38 5.99
N ASP A 165 13.85 31.76 7.12
CA ASP A 165 14.16 32.28 8.45
C ASP A 165 15.61 31.92 8.78
N GLU A 166 16.52 32.86 8.59
CA GLU A 166 17.96 32.62 8.76
C GLU A 166 18.35 32.33 10.21
N GLU A 167 17.74 33.01 11.19
CA GLU A 167 18.07 32.86 12.60
C GLU A 167 17.76 31.43 13.07
N LYS A 168 16.53 30.97 12.80
CA LYS A 168 16.09 29.61 13.14
C LYS A 168 16.86 28.55 12.35
N SER A 169 17.12 28.81 11.08
CA SER A 169 17.87 27.88 10.22
C SER A 169 19.32 27.69 10.68
N VAL A 170 20.01 28.75 11.10
CA VAL A 170 21.36 28.66 11.69
C VAL A 170 21.30 27.88 13.00
N LEU A 171 20.36 28.21 13.90
CA LEU A 171 20.22 27.55 15.21
C LEU A 171 20.10 26.02 15.09
N PHE A 172 19.18 25.54 14.24
CA PHE A 172 18.97 24.11 14.03
C PHE A 172 20.12 23.43 13.26
N THR A 173 20.73 24.14 12.32
CA THR A 173 21.89 23.61 11.57
C THR A 173 23.07 23.38 12.51
N GLU A 174 23.38 24.32 13.40
CA GLU A 174 24.47 24.18 14.36
C GLU A 174 24.18 23.08 15.39
N ALA A 175 22.93 22.92 15.83
CA ALA A 175 22.55 21.81 16.71
C ALA A 175 22.78 20.44 16.05
N LEU A 176 22.43 20.28 14.77
CA LEU A 176 22.72 19.06 14.00
C LEU A 176 24.23 18.83 13.86
N ARG A 177 25.00 19.87 13.49
CA ARG A 177 26.47 19.78 13.36
C ARG A 177 27.16 19.39 14.66
N LYS A 178 26.70 19.95 15.78
CA LYS A 178 27.22 19.66 17.12
C LYS A 178 27.11 18.17 17.48
N GLU A 179 26.03 17.52 17.06
CA GLU A 179 25.82 16.07 17.23
C GLU A 179 26.52 15.21 16.14
N GLY A 180 27.26 15.84 15.24
CA GLY A 180 28.04 15.17 14.18
C GLY A 180 27.24 14.77 12.95
N PHE A 181 26.09 15.41 12.70
CA PHE A 181 25.24 15.13 11.54
C PHE A 181 25.94 15.44 10.21
N VAL A 182 25.89 14.50 9.26
CA VAL A 182 26.44 14.68 7.91
C VAL A 182 25.34 15.05 6.91
N PHE A 183 25.45 16.21 6.28
CA PHE A 183 24.52 16.67 5.24
C PHE A 183 24.94 16.17 3.84
N PRO A 184 23.99 16.00 2.88
CA PRO A 184 22.54 16.01 3.04
C PRO A 184 21.98 14.69 3.58
N PRO A 185 20.76 14.69 4.15
CA PRO A 185 20.14 13.46 4.63
C PRO A 185 19.76 12.50 3.50
N LYS A 186 19.82 11.21 3.82
CA LYS A 186 19.27 10.13 2.98
C LYS A 186 17.77 9.99 3.16
N MET A 187 17.24 10.24 4.36
CA MET A 187 15.83 10.06 4.69
C MET A 187 15.39 11.03 5.79
N ILE A 188 14.16 11.52 5.71
CA ILE A 188 13.47 12.29 6.75
C ILE A 188 12.12 11.63 6.96
N ALA A 189 11.85 11.14 8.17
CA ALA A 189 10.62 10.43 8.50
C ALA A 189 9.97 11.05 9.74
N GLY A 190 8.70 11.39 9.63
CA GLY A 190 7.91 12.00 10.70
C GLY A 190 6.44 12.02 10.33
N ASN A 191 5.60 12.49 11.25
CA ASN A 191 4.15 12.54 11.07
C ASN A 191 3.68 14.00 10.83
N PRO A 192 3.45 14.43 9.58
CA PRO A 192 3.20 15.85 9.24
C PRO A 192 1.77 16.32 9.54
N THR A 193 0.94 15.53 10.23
CA THR A 193 -0.45 15.90 10.56
C THR A 193 -0.53 16.76 11.80
N THR A 194 -1.60 17.54 11.98
CA THR A 194 -1.95 18.21 13.26
C THR A 194 -2.96 17.42 14.09
N LYS A 195 -3.42 16.26 13.60
CA LYS A 195 -4.40 15.40 14.27
C LYS A 195 -3.79 14.51 15.37
N LYS A 196 -2.51 14.69 15.69
CA LYS A 196 -1.84 13.95 16.77
C LYS A 196 -2.00 14.69 18.10
N PRO A 197 -1.98 13.98 19.24
CA PRO A 197 -2.04 14.60 20.56
C PRO A 197 -0.72 15.27 20.98
N TYR A 198 0.42 14.87 20.38
CA TYR A 198 1.76 15.31 20.74
C TYR A 198 2.72 15.09 19.57
N ASP A 199 3.75 15.91 19.40
CA ASP A 199 4.74 15.73 18.34
C ASP A 199 6.05 15.06 18.83
N PHE A 200 6.35 13.85 18.32
CA PHE A 200 7.64 13.17 18.57
C PHE A 200 8.67 13.51 17.48
N GLY A 201 8.57 14.66 16.84
CA GLY A 201 9.54 15.12 15.86
C GLY A 201 9.77 14.16 14.68
N TYR A 202 11.03 14.15 14.24
CA TYR A 202 11.48 13.48 13.02
C TYR A 202 12.67 12.58 13.28
N PHE A 203 12.63 11.39 12.69
CA PHE A 203 13.79 10.53 12.48
C PHE A 203 14.46 10.92 11.17
N VAL A 204 15.71 11.39 11.24
CA VAL A 204 16.48 11.86 10.10
C VAL A 204 17.72 10.99 9.95
N GLN A 205 17.82 10.29 8.81
CA GLN A 205 19.03 9.57 8.45
C GLN A 205 19.97 10.50 7.70
N ASP A 206 21.17 10.69 8.24
CA ASP A 206 22.17 11.58 7.68
C ASP A 206 22.87 10.97 6.43
N GLY A 207 23.79 11.73 5.84
CA GLY A 207 24.58 11.31 4.68
C GLY A 207 25.54 10.14 4.97
N ALA A 208 25.97 9.96 6.21
CA ALA A 208 26.78 8.82 6.64
C ALA A 208 25.92 7.56 6.89
N GLY A 209 24.59 7.70 6.96
CA GLY A 209 23.66 6.61 7.24
C GLY A 209 23.32 6.46 8.73
N GLU A 210 23.76 7.38 9.57
CA GLU A 210 23.46 7.42 11.01
C GLU A 210 22.10 8.08 11.24
N MET A 211 21.36 7.59 12.23
CA MET A 211 20.00 8.04 12.51
C MET A 211 19.94 9.00 13.69
N PHE A 212 19.28 10.14 13.48
CA PHE A 212 19.09 11.19 14.48
C PHE A 212 17.60 11.40 14.74
N HIS A 213 17.25 11.66 15.98
CA HIS A 213 15.93 12.09 16.39
C HIS A 213 15.95 13.60 16.63
N LEU A 214 15.20 14.33 15.81
CA LEU A 214 15.13 15.78 15.78
C LEU A 214 13.75 16.23 16.26
N MET A 215 13.71 17.05 17.30
CA MET A 215 12.50 17.65 17.87
C MET A 215 12.68 19.16 18.03
N GLN A 216 11.57 19.87 18.17
CA GLN A 216 11.56 21.24 18.68
C GLN A 216 10.92 21.24 20.07
N VAL A 217 11.63 21.75 21.07
CA VAL A 217 11.17 21.81 22.47
C VAL A 217 11.28 23.24 22.96
N LYS A 218 10.14 23.88 23.26
CA LYS A 218 10.01 25.30 23.60
C LYS A 218 10.79 26.20 22.63
N GLY A 219 10.64 25.95 21.33
CA GLY A 219 11.31 26.68 20.26
C GLY A 219 12.79 26.33 20.05
N GLN A 220 13.39 25.47 20.87
CA GLN A 220 14.80 25.08 20.77
C GLN A 220 14.97 23.73 20.07
N PRO A 221 16.05 23.54 19.28
CA PRO A 221 16.36 22.24 18.70
C PRO A 221 16.77 21.23 19.77
N SER A 222 16.14 20.05 19.75
CA SER A 222 16.60 18.86 20.47
C SER A 222 17.01 17.80 19.45
N VAL A 223 18.31 17.55 19.35
CA VAL A 223 18.89 16.56 18.43
C VAL A 223 19.53 15.46 19.26
N LYS A 224 19.19 14.20 18.97
CA LYS A 224 19.81 13.05 19.62
C LYS A 224 20.20 11.99 18.60
N LYS A 225 21.46 11.56 18.62
CA LYS A 225 21.90 10.39 17.87
C LYS A 225 21.28 9.12 18.47
N THR A 226 20.61 8.32 17.65
CA THR A 226 19.78 7.19 18.12
C THR A 226 20.53 5.87 18.22
N GLY A 227 21.60 5.68 17.44
CA GLY A 227 22.30 4.40 17.31
C GLY A 227 21.58 3.36 16.45
N ILE A 228 20.41 3.70 15.87
CA ILE A 228 19.65 2.80 14.98
C ILE A 228 20.47 2.52 13.71
N LYS A 229 20.82 1.25 13.50
CA LYS A 229 21.59 0.78 12.34
C LYS A 229 21.22 -0.67 11.97
N PRO A 230 20.07 -0.90 11.30
CA PRO A 230 19.70 -2.24 10.87
C PRO A 230 20.65 -2.75 9.78
N GLU A 231 20.92 -4.06 9.76
CA GLU A 231 21.86 -4.69 8.84
C GLU A 231 21.49 -4.48 7.37
N ASP A 232 20.21 -4.65 7.02
CA ASP A 232 19.71 -4.55 5.64
C ASP A 232 19.40 -3.11 5.19
N GLY A 233 19.88 -2.10 5.92
CA GLY A 233 19.58 -0.70 5.65
C GLY A 233 18.10 -0.34 5.88
N ILE A 234 17.81 0.96 5.83
CA ILE A 234 16.47 1.51 6.13
C ILE A 234 15.75 1.84 4.83
N LEU A 235 14.52 1.36 4.69
CA LEU A 235 13.67 1.65 3.53
C LEU A 235 12.61 2.70 3.86
N TYR A 236 11.96 2.57 5.02
CA TYR A 236 10.84 3.42 5.40
C TYR A 236 10.68 3.45 6.93
N ILE A 237 10.24 4.59 7.47
CA ILE A 237 9.86 4.72 8.88
C ILE A 237 8.47 5.33 8.95
N ALA A 238 7.56 4.62 9.63
CA ALA A 238 6.23 5.11 9.96
C ALA A 238 6.23 5.58 11.42
N VAL A 239 6.27 6.89 11.65
CA VAL A 239 6.22 7.48 12.99
C VAL A 239 4.78 7.52 13.49
N LYS A 240 4.57 7.09 14.73
CA LYS A 240 3.29 7.08 15.43
C LYS A 240 3.41 7.83 16.76
N GLU A 241 2.50 8.77 16.96
CA GLU A 241 2.49 9.64 18.15
C GLU A 241 1.38 9.23 19.10
N ASP A 242 1.73 8.26 19.94
CA ASP A 242 0.87 7.73 20.99
C ASP A 242 1.66 7.69 22.29
N MET A 243 1.17 8.30 23.36
CA MET A 243 1.89 8.36 24.63
C MET A 243 1.93 7.00 25.35
N VAL A 244 0.88 6.20 25.22
CA VAL A 244 0.70 4.93 25.95
C VAL A 244 1.57 3.83 25.34
N LEU A 245 1.74 3.84 24.01
CA LEU A 245 2.52 2.80 23.34
C LEU A 245 4.02 2.92 23.65
N PRO A 246 4.74 1.80 23.81
CA PRO A 246 6.15 1.80 24.22
C PRO A 246 7.12 2.06 23.06
N TYR A 247 6.63 2.35 21.86
CA TYR A 247 7.42 2.56 20.65
C TYR A 247 7.03 3.86 19.94
N TYR A 248 7.98 4.46 19.22
CA TYR A 248 7.77 5.63 18.36
C TYR A 248 7.11 5.29 17.03
N GLY A 249 7.11 4.03 16.61
CA GLY A 249 6.56 3.62 15.33
C GLY A 249 7.30 2.42 14.75
N PHE A 250 7.24 2.30 13.42
CA PHE A 250 7.72 1.14 12.67
C PHE A 250 8.91 1.53 11.78
N LEU A 251 9.92 0.67 11.72
CA LEU A 251 11.03 0.73 10.77
C LEU A 251 10.95 -0.47 9.84
N LEU A 252 10.97 -0.21 8.54
CA LEU A 252 11.00 -1.21 7.48
C LEU A 252 12.40 -1.20 6.83
N THR A 253 13.00 -2.37 6.65
CA THR A 253 14.29 -2.52 5.99
C THR A 253 14.15 -2.90 4.52
N THR A 254 15.23 -2.74 3.75
CA THR A 254 15.21 -3.14 2.32
C THR A 254 15.06 -4.66 2.15
N GLY A 255 15.58 -5.44 3.11
CA GLY A 255 15.43 -6.90 3.18
C GLY A 255 14.06 -7.39 3.67
N GLY A 256 13.10 -6.49 3.92
CA GLY A 256 11.75 -6.88 4.35
C GLY A 256 11.57 -7.07 5.86
N GLY A 257 12.58 -6.73 6.67
CA GLY A 257 12.46 -6.73 8.12
C GLY A 257 11.56 -5.59 8.59
N VAL A 258 10.76 -5.86 9.63
CA VAL A 258 9.90 -4.86 10.27
C VAL A 258 10.21 -4.82 11.76
N TYR A 259 10.40 -3.62 12.30
CA TYR A 259 10.80 -3.41 13.68
C TYR A 259 9.93 -2.32 14.32
N HIS A 260 9.61 -2.47 15.61
CA HIS A 260 9.25 -1.32 16.41
C HIS A 260 10.50 -0.56 16.84
N ILE A 261 10.45 0.78 16.75
CA ILE A 261 11.46 1.65 17.33
C ILE A 261 11.05 1.96 18.77
N MET A 262 11.67 1.31 19.76
CA MET A 262 11.30 1.46 21.16
C MET A 262 11.62 2.87 21.67
N LYS A 263 10.76 3.42 22.53
CA LYS A 263 11.01 4.72 23.17
C LYS A 263 12.18 4.68 24.13
N GLU A 264 12.33 3.55 24.81
CA GLU A 264 13.47 3.24 25.64
C GLU A 264 14.68 2.94 24.76
N GLY A 265 15.69 3.81 24.83
CA GLY A 265 17.00 3.58 24.20
C GLY A 265 17.04 3.51 22.67
N TYR A 266 15.92 3.71 21.95
CA TYR A 266 15.81 3.50 20.50
C TYR A 266 16.10 2.05 20.06
N GLU A 267 15.91 1.07 20.94
CA GLU A 267 16.08 -0.34 20.61
C GLU A 267 15.13 -0.75 19.48
N LEU A 268 15.59 -1.58 18.55
CA LEU A 268 14.74 -2.16 17.51
C LEU A 268 14.23 -3.54 17.95
N LYS A 269 12.91 -3.67 18.11
CA LYS A 269 12.27 -4.98 18.35
C LYS A 269 11.64 -5.52 17.08
N LYS A 270 12.18 -6.64 16.58
CA LYS A 270 11.76 -7.27 15.32
C LYS A 270 10.40 -7.93 15.45
N LEU A 271 9.49 -7.65 14.51
CA LEU A 271 8.23 -8.39 14.39
C LEU A 271 8.47 -9.72 13.67
N PRO A 272 7.76 -10.80 14.04
CA PRO A 272 7.97 -12.13 13.46
C PRO A 272 7.29 -12.26 12.10
N VAL A 273 7.81 -11.53 11.11
CA VAL A 273 7.32 -11.49 9.73
C VAL A 273 8.35 -12.13 8.82
N GLU A 274 7.89 -12.95 7.88
CA GLU A 274 8.74 -13.64 6.90
C GLU A 274 8.40 -13.20 5.48
N ASN A 275 9.42 -13.10 4.63
CA ASN A 275 9.32 -12.86 3.18
C ASN A 275 8.48 -11.62 2.79
N TYR A 276 8.41 -10.61 3.66
CA TYR A 276 7.71 -9.37 3.35
C TYR A 276 8.48 -8.58 2.29
N ARG A 277 7.78 -8.20 1.21
CA ARG A 277 8.32 -7.34 0.15
C ARG A 277 7.65 -5.96 0.22
N PRO A 278 8.27 -4.96 0.86
CA PRO A 278 7.58 -3.70 1.16
C PRO A 278 7.10 -2.91 -0.05
N LEU A 279 7.77 -3.06 -1.20
CA LEU A 279 7.40 -2.36 -2.45
C LEU A 279 6.31 -3.07 -3.26
N GLU A 280 5.87 -4.26 -2.84
CA GLU A 280 4.89 -5.08 -3.57
C GLU A 280 3.72 -5.53 -2.68
N GLN A 281 3.87 -5.43 -1.36
CA GLN A 281 2.92 -5.97 -0.40
C GLN A 281 2.52 -4.91 0.62
N THR A 282 1.27 -4.97 1.05
CA THR A 282 0.75 -4.11 2.12
C THR A 282 1.01 -4.76 3.47
N PHE A 283 1.60 -4.01 4.39
CA PHE A 283 1.76 -4.38 5.79
C PHE A 283 0.60 -3.81 6.61
N ARG A 284 -0.06 -4.64 7.41
CA ARG A 284 -1.04 -4.22 8.41
C ARG A 284 -0.65 -4.76 9.76
N TYR A 285 -0.85 -3.95 10.77
CA TYR A 285 -0.58 -4.30 12.14
C TYR A 285 -1.80 -3.95 12.98
N ILE A 286 -2.24 -4.90 13.79
CA ILE A 286 -3.34 -4.78 14.72
C ILE A 286 -2.82 -5.26 16.07
N LYS A 287 -2.77 -4.34 17.02
CA LYS A 287 -2.43 -4.64 18.40
C LYS A 287 -3.66 -4.51 19.27
N ASP A 288 -3.80 -5.46 20.17
CA ASP A 288 -4.67 -5.35 21.33
C ASP A 288 -3.83 -5.50 22.63
N PRO A 289 -4.46 -5.49 23.82
CA PRO A 289 -3.72 -5.61 25.06
C PRO A 289 -2.90 -6.90 25.17
N LEU A 290 -3.29 -8.01 24.55
CA LEU A 290 -2.69 -9.33 24.76
C LEU A 290 -1.80 -9.81 23.61
N ASN A 291 -2.12 -9.44 22.37
CA ASN A 291 -1.41 -9.92 21.20
C ASN A 291 -1.20 -8.83 20.15
N MET A 292 -0.21 -9.11 19.31
CA MET A 292 0.14 -8.34 18.12
C MET A 292 -0.14 -9.19 16.89
N MET A 293 -0.96 -8.72 15.97
CA MET A 293 -1.28 -9.39 14.72
C MET A 293 -0.69 -8.57 13.57
N VAL A 294 0.19 -9.19 12.81
CA VAL A 294 0.71 -8.64 11.55
C VAL A 294 0.03 -9.36 10.39
N LYS A 295 -0.35 -8.60 9.37
CA LYS A 295 -0.86 -9.13 8.12
C LYS A 295 -0.09 -8.58 6.94
N ILE A 296 0.37 -9.46 6.07
CA ILE A 296 1.05 -9.13 4.82
C ILE A 296 0.15 -9.56 3.68
N SER A 297 -0.39 -8.60 2.95
CA SER A 297 -1.34 -8.87 1.88
C SER A 297 -0.87 -8.39 0.51
N ASP A 298 -1.16 -9.18 -0.51
CA ASP A 298 -0.99 -8.85 -1.92
C ASP A 298 -2.28 -9.16 -2.71
N GLU A 299 -2.19 -9.36 -4.03
CA GLU A 299 -3.34 -9.74 -4.84
C GLU A 299 -3.79 -11.19 -4.65
N PHE A 300 -2.93 -12.07 -4.13
CA PHE A 300 -3.18 -13.51 -4.01
C PHE A 300 -3.77 -13.88 -2.65
N GLY A 301 -3.46 -13.12 -1.60
CA GLY A 301 -3.99 -13.39 -0.27
C GLY A 301 -3.40 -12.53 0.82
N GLU A 302 -3.58 -12.98 2.06
CA GLU A 302 -3.09 -12.34 3.27
C GLU A 302 -2.40 -13.39 4.15
N ASN A 303 -1.09 -13.24 4.37
CA ASN A 303 -0.36 -13.97 5.40
C ASN A 303 -0.59 -13.28 6.74
N VAL A 304 -0.92 -14.05 7.77
CA VAL A 304 -1.22 -13.58 9.11
C VAL A 304 -0.21 -14.17 10.07
N TYR A 305 0.42 -13.31 10.86
CA TYR A 305 1.36 -13.66 11.92
C TYR A 305 0.82 -13.08 13.23
N VAL A 306 0.72 -13.91 14.26
CA VAL A 306 0.27 -13.49 15.60
C VAL A 306 1.41 -13.70 16.56
N ALA A 307 1.74 -12.66 17.32
CA ALA A 307 2.78 -12.67 18.33
C ALA A 307 2.23 -12.25 19.69
N ASP A 308 2.84 -12.79 20.75
CA ASP A 308 2.62 -12.33 22.11
C ASP A 308 3.25 -10.95 22.36
N LYS A 309 3.08 -10.39 23.56
CA LYS A 309 3.70 -9.10 23.97
C LYS A 309 5.23 -9.11 23.94
N ASN A 310 5.84 -10.29 24.01
CA ASN A 310 7.28 -10.51 24.00
C ASN A 310 7.83 -10.76 22.59
N TYR A 311 6.99 -10.54 21.55
CA TYR A 311 7.34 -10.71 20.14
C TYR A 311 7.57 -12.17 19.71
N ASN A 312 7.19 -13.14 20.55
CA ASN A 312 7.23 -14.55 20.17
C ASN A 312 6.05 -14.89 19.28
N LEU A 313 6.31 -15.58 18.17
CA LEU A 313 5.27 -16.02 17.24
C LEU A 313 4.40 -17.12 17.89
N GLU A 314 3.11 -16.85 18.08
CA GLU A 314 2.12 -17.81 18.56
C GLU A 314 1.44 -18.56 17.40
N LYS A 315 1.18 -17.86 16.28
CA LYS A 315 0.40 -18.43 15.17
C LYS A 315 0.78 -17.85 13.82
N LYS A 316 0.72 -18.71 12.79
CA LYS A 316 0.84 -18.33 11.37
C LYS A 316 -0.34 -18.91 10.60
N ALA A 317 -0.95 -18.10 9.75
CA ALA A 317 -2.04 -18.52 8.88
C ALA A 317 -1.93 -17.82 7.51
N PHE A 318 -2.58 -18.39 6.50
CA PHE A 318 -2.70 -17.78 5.18
C PHE A 318 -4.14 -17.85 4.73
N TYR A 319 -4.69 -16.70 4.30
CA TYR A 319 -6.01 -16.63 3.70
C TYR A 319 -5.87 -16.28 2.21
N PRO A 320 -6.23 -17.19 1.28
CA PRO A 320 -6.19 -16.89 -0.14
C PRO A 320 -7.32 -15.95 -0.53
N TYR A 321 -7.03 -14.92 -1.31
CA TYR A 321 -8.05 -14.06 -1.88
C TYR A 321 -8.71 -14.72 -3.07
N GLU A 322 -10.02 -14.52 -3.14
CA GLU A 322 -10.80 -14.92 -4.30
C GLU A 322 -10.46 -14.01 -5.50
N ARG A 323 -9.90 -14.58 -6.56
CA ARG A 323 -9.67 -13.84 -7.82
C ARG A 323 -10.99 -13.32 -8.38
N ARG A 324 -10.94 -12.11 -8.95
CA ARG A 324 -12.09 -11.43 -9.58
C ARG A 324 -12.71 -12.27 -10.70
N LEU A 325 -11.89 -12.87 -11.56
CA LEU A 325 -12.34 -13.79 -12.61
C LEU A 325 -12.08 -15.24 -12.20
N ARG A 326 -13.01 -16.14 -12.53
CA ARG A 326 -12.96 -17.56 -12.14
C ARG A 326 -13.29 -18.49 -13.30
N GLY A 327 -12.79 -19.73 -13.20
CA GLY A 327 -13.13 -20.83 -14.10
C GLY A 327 -12.98 -20.47 -15.58
N VAL A 328 -14.04 -20.71 -16.35
CA VAL A 328 -14.06 -20.46 -17.81
C VAL A 328 -13.80 -18.99 -18.14
N PHE A 329 -14.36 -18.03 -17.38
CA PHE A 329 -14.16 -16.61 -17.68
C PHE A 329 -12.71 -16.16 -17.50
N ARG A 330 -11.99 -16.73 -16.51
CA ARG A 330 -10.54 -16.46 -16.37
C ARG A 330 -9.76 -17.11 -17.51
N ALA A 331 -10.07 -18.36 -17.86
CA ALA A 331 -9.39 -19.04 -18.95
C ALA A 331 -9.55 -18.31 -20.29
N VAL A 332 -10.75 -17.77 -20.57
CA VAL A 332 -11.02 -16.93 -21.74
C VAL A 332 -10.24 -15.63 -21.66
N TYR A 333 -10.26 -14.93 -20.52
CA TYR A 333 -9.50 -13.69 -20.32
C TYR A 333 -8.02 -13.87 -20.67
N ASP A 334 -7.38 -14.87 -20.05
CA ASP A 334 -5.95 -15.12 -20.21
C ASP A 334 -5.58 -15.60 -21.62
N SER A 335 -6.54 -16.15 -22.38
CA SER A 335 -6.30 -16.66 -23.73
C SER A 335 -6.69 -15.67 -24.83
N VAL A 336 -7.53 -14.68 -24.55
CA VAL A 336 -8.03 -13.72 -25.56
C VAL A 336 -7.26 -12.40 -25.52
N PHE A 337 -6.81 -12.00 -24.33
CA PHE A 337 -6.14 -10.73 -24.10
C PHE A 337 -4.63 -10.96 -23.93
N PRO A 338 -3.79 -10.65 -24.94
CA PRO A 338 -2.34 -10.92 -24.85
C PRO A 338 -1.62 -10.00 -23.86
N PHE A 339 -2.11 -8.78 -23.70
CA PHE A 339 -1.62 -7.81 -22.73
C PHE A 339 -2.74 -6.85 -22.32
N GLU A 340 -2.56 -6.17 -21.20
CA GLU A 340 -3.41 -5.09 -20.71
C GLU A 340 -2.54 -3.86 -20.47
N ILE A 341 -3.07 -2.68 -20.82
CA ILE A 341 -2.41 -1.41 -20.51
C ILE A 341 -3.14 -0.74 -19.36
N ASN A 342 -2.43 -0.57 -18.27
CA ASN A 342 -2.91 0.09 -17.07
C ASN A 342 -2.14 1.39 -16.83
N THR A 343 -2.86 2.45 -16.47
CA THR A 343 -2.25 3.75 -16.12
C THR A 343 -1.99 3.91 -14.62
N LYS A 344 -2.51 2.96 -13.83
CA LYS A 344 -2.36 2.90 -12.38
C LYS A 344 -1.75 1.56 -12.02
N ASN A 345 -0.60 1.60 -11.35
CA ASN A 345 -0.06 0.44 -10.67
C ASN A 345 -0.42 0.60 -9.18
N PRO A 346 -1.10 -0.36 -8.54
CA PRO A 346 -1.52 -0.24 -7.14
C PRO A 346 -0.35 -0.11 -6.16
N ASP A 347 0.85 -0.54 -6.55
CA ASP A 347 2.04 -0.57 -5.72
C ASP A 347 3.00 0.61 -5.95
N ARG A 348 2.76 1.41 -6.99
CA ARG A 348 3.61 2.57 -7.32
C ARG A 348 2.87 3.88 -7.14
N TYR A 349 3.62 4.91 -6.76
CA TYR A 349 3.08 6.24 -6.67
C TYR A 349 3.02 6.91 -8.05
N GLY A 350 1.91 7.60 -8.32
CA GLY A 350 1.68 8.30 -9.58
C GLY A 350 1.01 7.45 -10.65
N SER A 351 0.94 7.99 -11.87
CA SER A 351 0.38 7.29 -13.03
C SER A 351 1.49 7.02 -14.03
N SER A 352 1.71 5.73 -14.32
CA SER A 352 2.66 5.28 -15.34
C SER A 352 1.96 4.28 -16.24
N LEU A 353 2.29 4.29 -17.54
CA LEU A 353 1.89 3.24 -18.45
C LEU A 353 2.57 1.94 -18.04
N ASN A 354 1.79 1.00 -17.52
CA ASN A 354 2.19 -0.37 -17.26
C ASN A 354 1.60 -1.28 -18.34
N ILE A 355 2.42 -2.19 -18.85
CA ILE A 355 2.00 -3.22 -19.79
C ILE A 355 2.10 -4.55 -19.03
N GLU A 356 0.95 -5.14 -18.74
CA GLU A 356 0.86 -6.42 -18.07
C GLU A 356 0.52 -7.49 -19.10
N PHE A 357 1.42 -8.45 -19.28
CA PHE A 357 1.20 -9.57 -20.18
C PHE A 357 0.30 -10.61 -19.53
N SER A 358 -0.45 -11.34 -20.37
CA SER A 358 -1.26 -12.46 -19.89
C SER A 358 -0.41 -13.51 -19.18
N GLU A 359 -0.95 -14.06 -18.08
CA GLU A 359 -0.37 -15.23 -17.39
C GLU A 359 -0.24 -16.45 -18.31
N LYS A 360 -1.10 -16.56 -19.34
CA LYS A 360 -1.05 -17.60 -20.36
C LYS A 360 -0.64 -17.03 -21.71
N LEU A 361 0.46 -16.28 -21.73
CA LEU A 361 0.99 -15.65 -22.94
C LEU A 361 1.08 -16.58 -24.16
N PRO A 362 1.51 -17.86 -24.05
CA PRO A 362 1.50 -18.76 -25.21
C PRO A 362 0.10 -19.02 -25.78
N ALA A 363 -0.91 -19.19 -24.92
CA ALA A 363 -2.30 -19.39 -25.36
C ALA A 363 -2.86 -18.12 -26.01
N ALA A 364 -2.58 -16.95 -25.43
CA ALA A 364 -2.96 -15.67 -26.00
C ALA A 364 -2.31 -15.40 -27.36
N PHE A 365 -1.06 -15.80 -27.53
CA PHE A 365 -0.36 -15.70 -28.80
C PHE A 365 -0.94 -16.64 -29.85
N ILE A 366 -1.22 -17.90 -29.49
CA ILE A 366 -1.89 -18.87 -30.39
C ILE A 366 -3.25 -18.32 -30.83
N PHE A 367 -4.05 -17.80 -29.91
CA PHE A 367 -5.33 -17.18 -30.23
C PHE A 367 -5.17 -15.98 -31.17
N SER A 368 -4.19 -15.11 -30.90
CA SER A 368 -3.88 -13.96 -31.76
C SER A 368 -3.41 -14.38 -33.15
N ALA A 369 -2.65 -15.47 -33.27
CA ALA A 369 -2.24 -16.04 -34.55
C ALA A 369 -3.41 -16.62 -35.34
N VAL A 370 -4.32 -17.35 -34.67
CA VAL A 370 -5.55 -17.86 -35.29
C VAL A 370 -6.42 -16.69 -35.78
N LEU A 371 -6.58 -15.63 -34.97
CA LEU A 371 -7.28 -14.42 -35.38
C LEU A 371 -6.62 -13.74 -36.58
N ALA A 372 -5.29 -13.66 -36.62
CA ALA A 372 -4.56 -13.05 -37.72
C ALA A 372 -4.78 -13.83 -39.04
N VAL A 373 -4.70 -15.17 -38.99
CA VAL A 373 -4.99 -16.03 -40.16
C VAL A 373 -6.45 -15.88 -40.60
N PHE A 374 -7.38 -15.89 -39.66
CA PHE A 374 -8.81 -15.73 -39.96
C PHE A 374 -9.11 -14.36 -40.56
N TYR A 375 -8.55 -13.29 -40.01
CA TYR A 375 -8.65 -11.93 -40.57
C TYR A 375 -8.09 -11.86 -41.99
N ALA A 376 -6.89 -12.41 -42.23
CA ALA A 376 -6.29 -12.43 -43.55
C ALA A 376 -7.14 -13.21 -44.56
N ALA A 377 -7.65 -14.38 -44.17
CA ALA A 377 -8.54 -15.19 -44.99
C ALA A 377 -9.82 -14.42 -45.35
N LEU A 378 -10.50 -13.81 -44.37
CA LEU A 378 -11.70 -13.00 -44.61
C LEU A 378 -11.45 -11.84 -45.57
N MET A 379 -10.32 -11.15 -45.45
CA MET A 379 -9.96 -10.04 -46.35
C MET A 379 -9.64 -10.52 -47.77
N ILE A 380 -9.03 -11.70 -47.91
CA ILE A 380 -8.76 -12.32 -49.22
C ILE A 380 -10.07 -12.78 -49.88
N PHE A 381 -10.92 -13.51 -49.14
CA PHE A 381 -12.20 -14.03 -49.66
C PHE A 381 -13.21 -12.93 -49.96
N SER A 382 -13.17 -11.81 -49.25
CA SER A 382 -14.01 -10.63 -49.53
C SER A 382 -13.48 -9.75 -50.66
N GLY A 383 -12.41 -10.16 -51.35
CA GLY A 383 -11.83 -9.42 -52.48
C GLY A 383 -11.07 -8.14 -52.07
N ARG A 384 -10.81 -7.92 -50.78
CA ARG A 384 -10.19 -6.70 -50.22
C ARG A 384 -8.68 -6.82 -50.09
N ARG A 385 -8.03 -7.47 -51.05
CA ARG A 385 -6.58 -7.70 -51.02
C ARG A 385 -5.83 -6.41 -51.34
N ASN A 386 -5.38 -5.73 -50.29
CA ASN A 386 -4.64 -4.48 -50.38
C ASN A 386 -3.17 -4.64 -49.94
N ARG A 387 -2.33 -3.65 -50.31
CA ARG A 387 -0.91 -3.58 -49.89
C ARG A 387 -0.74 -3.49 -48.36
N THR A 388 -1.78 -3.12 -47.62
CA THR A 388 -1.76 -3.04 -46.15
C THR A 388 -1.99 -4.39 -45.47
N LEU A 389 -2.48 -5.41 -46.19
CA LEU A 389 -2.90 -6.68 -45.60
C LEU A 389 -1.82 -7.38 -44.75
N PRO A 390 -0.53 -7.47 -45.18
CA PRO A 390 0.50 -8.08 -44.35
C PRO A 390 0.75 -7.31 -43.05
N TYR A 391 0.70 -5.98 -43.10
CA TYR A 391 0.91 -5.11 -41.94
C TYR A 391 -0.28 -5.14 -40.98
N ASP A 392 -1.51 -5.13 -41.51
CA ASP A 392 -2.73 -5.26 -40.72
C ASP A 392 -2.78 -6.63 -40.04
N THR A 393 -2.34 -7.70 -40.72
CA THR A 393 -2.25 -9.05 -40.15
C THR A 393 -1.17 -9.14 -39.07
N ALA A 394 -0.01 -8.51 -39.27
CA ALA A 394 1.05 -8.43 -38.26
C ALA A 394 0.58 -7.64 -37.02
N LEU A 395 -0.22 -6.58 -37.22
CA LEU A 395 -0.82 -5.84 -36.12
C LEU A 395 -1.82 -6.70 -35.33
N VAL A 396 -2.60 -7.56 -35.99
CA VAL A 396 -3.49 -8.53 -35.31
C VAL A 396 -2.69 -9.59 -34.56
N LEU A 397 -1.58 -10.07 -35.11
CA LEU A 397 -0.73 -11.02 -34.41
C LEU A 397 -0.15 -10.43 -33.11
N ALA A 398 0.28 -9.16 -33.14
CA ALA A 398 0.86 -8.48 -31.99
C ALA A 398 -0.19 -7.97 -30.99
N GLY A 399 -1.27 -7.36 -31.49
CA GLY A 399 -2.32 -6.71 -30.70
C GLY A 399 -3.53 -7.59 -30.38
N GLY A 400 -3.57 -8.83 -30.90
CA GLY A 400 -4.67 -9.76 -30.72
C GLY A 400 -6.02 -9.18 -31.11
N ILE A 401 -7.02 -9.43 -30.26
CA ILE A 401 -8.39 -8.97 -30.48
C ILE A 401 -8.53 -7.44 -30.53
N TYR A 402 -7.65 -6.69 -29.86
CA TYR A 402 -7.68 -5.22 -29.85
C TYR A 402 -7.45 -4.64 -31.24
N ALA A 403 -6.49 -5.22 -31.97
CA ALA A 403 -6.17 -4.82 -33.33
C ALA A 403 -7.31 -5.12 -34.30
N VAL A 404 -8.02 -6.24 -34.11
CA VAL A 404 -9.23 -6.56 -34.90
C VAL A 404 -10.30 -5.48 -34.69
N PHE A 405 -10.61 -5.12 -33.43
CA PHE A 405 -11.56 -4.04 -33.14
C PHE A 405 -11.12 -2.69 -33.73
N ALA A 406 -9.83 -2.35 -33.63
CA ALA A 406 -9.28 -1.12 -34.19
C ALA A 406 -9.41 -1.07 -35.71
N LEU A 407 -9.09 -2.17 -36.40
CA LEU A 407 -9.20 -2.28 -37.86
C LEU A 407 -10.67 -2.19 -38.32
N VAL A 408 -11.59 -2.91 -37.67
CA VAL A 408 -13.02 -2.86 -37.98
C VAL A 408 -13.59 -1.46 -37.79
N LEU A 409 -13.21 -0.78 -36.70
CA LEU A 409 -13.68 0.58 -36.42
C LEU A 409 -13.19 1.56 -37.49
N LEU A 410 -11.89 1.56 -37.81
CA LEU A 410 -11.32 2.49 -38.77
C LEU A 410 -11.74 2.21 -40.22
N ASP A 411 -11.90 0.95 -40.61
CA ASP A 411 -12.41 0.59 -41.94
C ASP A 411 -13.92 0.90 -42.07
N GLY A 412 -14.66 0.91 -40.96
CA GLY A 412 -16.06 1.37 -40.89
C GLY A 412 -16.20 2.87 -41.14
N PHE A 413 -15.29 3.69 -40.60
CA PHE A 413 -15.27 5.15 -40.85
C PHE A 413 -14.89 5.53 -42.28
N GLY A 414 -14.07 4.71 -42.95
CA GLY A 414 -13.67 4.91 -44.35
C GLY A 414 -14.78 4.71 -45.38
N ARG A 415 -15.98 4.24 -44.98
CA ARG A 415 -17.10 3.94 -45.89
C ARG A 415 -18.14 5.04 -46.06
N ASN A 416 -18.10 6.08 -45.22
CA ASN A 416 -19.09 7.18 -45.28
C ASN A 416 -18.53 8.52 -45.77
N LYS A 417 -17.32 8.56 -46.35
CA LYS A 417 -16.80 9.74 -47.07
C LYS A 417 -15.87 9.32 -48.22
N ILE A 418 -16.44 9.14 -49.41
CA ILE A 418 -16.41 10.08 -50.56
C ILE A 418 -17.42 9.55 -51.57
#